data_AF-A0A136IKD4-F1
#
_entry.id   AF-A0A136IKD4-F1
#
_cell.length_a   1.000
_cell.length_b   1.000
_cell.length_c   1.000
_cell.angle_alpha   90.00
_cell.angle_beta   90.00
_cell.angle_gamma   90.00
#
_symmetry.space_group_name_H-M   'P 1'
#
loop_
_entity.id
_entity.type
_entity.pdbx_description
1 polymer ?
#
loop_
_entity_poly.entity_id
_entity_poly.type
_entity_poly.pdbx_seq_one_letter_code
_entity_poly.pdbx_strand_id
1 'polypeptide(L)'
;MAPAKPSKPKFAAREAAGNALMAQTNEYGWKSFDRKTGRIVREQQPLTKKLRLLLLFNPLTEWIDTTHAMRLYIHNKSLKKGKKEGTPASQKQIKSFVETYGINMKDFDPSDISRYGTFDDFFVRCHAKGSRPIHEPDNAGSAVVVADSRVVAYETVAETKRLWIKGADFSITNVVMDTLLGAQFDGAAVASFRLSPQDYHRYHSPVKGRVKLFRSMPGDYYQVDAIALHSKVDILTRNARDYVVIETDEFGDVLFVAIGATEVGTVK
;
A
#
# COMPACT_ATOMS: atom_id res chain seq x y z
N MET A 1 -9.89 -37.27 -38.70
CA MET A 1 -8.64 -36.57 -38.38
C MET A 1 -8.80 -35.91 -37.01
N ALA A 2 -8.11 -36.39 -35.98
CA ALA A 2 -8.07 -35.72 -34.69
C ALA A 2 -7.15 -34.48 -34.76
N PRO A 3 -7.49 -33.33 -34.14
CA PRO A 3 -6.63 -32.15 -34.16
C PRO A 3 -5.37 -32.37 -33.31
N ALA A 4 -4.22 -32.04 -33.88
CA ALA A 4 -2.91 -32.17 -33.25
C ALA A 4 -2.79 -31.27 -32.00
N LYS A 5 -2.33 -31.84 -30.88
CA LYS A 5 -1.96 -31.08 -29.68
C LYS A 5 -0.79 -30.13 -30.01
N PRO A 6 -0.85 -28.84 -29.63
CA PRO A 6 0.28 -27.94 -29.83
C PRO A 6 1.48 -28.42 -29.01
N SER A 7 2.66 -28.44 -29.63
CA SER A 7 3.89 -28.87 -29.02
C SER A 7 4.29 -27.94 -27.87
N LYS A 8 4.63 -28.54 -26.71
CA LYS A 8 4.99 -27.87 -25.46
C LYS A 8 6.30 -27.05 -25.42
N PRO A 9 7.29 -27.13 -26.34
CA PRO A 9 8.61 -26.54 -26.07
C PRO A 9 8.68 -25.02 -26.24
N LYS A 10 7.78 -24.38 -27.02
CA LYS A 10 7.80 -22.91 -27.22
C LYS A 10 7.26 -22.11 -26.03
N PHE A 11 6.43 -22.71 -25.18
CA PHE A 11 5.91 -22.06 -23.97
C PHE A 11 6.94 -22.06 -22.85
N ALA A 12 7.61 -23.19 -22.61
CA ALA A 12 8.61 -23.33 -21.55
C ALA A 12 9.82 -22.38 -21.74
N ALA A 13 10.27 -22.16 -22.99
CA ALA A 13 11.38 -21.25 -23.27
C ALA A 13 11.01 -19.77 -23.05
N ARG A 14 9.78 -19.35 -23.38
CA ARG A 14 9.27 -17.99 -23.11
C ARG A 14 9.06 -17.74 -21.62
N GLU A 15 8.62 -18.76 -20.89
CA GLU A 15 8.42 -18.70 -19.44
C GLU A 15 9.76 -18.67 -18.69
N ALA A 16 10.74 -19.46 -19.12
CA ALA A 16 12.10 -19.42 -18.59
C ALA A 16 12.79 -18.07 -18.85
N ALA A 17 12.66 -17.51 -20.06
CA ALA A 17 13.18 -16.18 -20.38
C ALA A 17 12.48 -15.07 -19.59
N GLY A 18 11.16 -15.17 -19.39
CA GLY A 18 10.39 -14.27 -18.53
C GLY A 18 10.82 -14.36 -17.07
N ASN A 19 11.08 -15.57 -16.56
CA ASN A 19 11.54 -15.80 -15.18
C ASN A 19 12.98 -15.31 -14.95
N ALA A 20 13.85 -15.45 -15.96
CA ALA A 20 15.23 -14.94 -15.91
C ALA A 20 15.27 -13.40 -15.95
N LEU A 21 14.42 -12.78 -16.78
CA LEU A 21 14.26 -11.32 -16.81
C LEU A 21 13.70 -10.80 -15.48
N MET A 22 12.70 -11.48 -14.91
CA MET A 22 12.15 -11.15 -13.58
C MET A 22 13.17 -11.27 -12.45
N ALA A 23 14.12 -12.20 -12.55
CA ALA A 23 15.21 -12.34 -11.58
C ALA A 23 16.24 -11.21 -11.68
N GLN A 24 16.44 -10.67 -12.88
CA GLN A 24 17.34 -9.53 -13.09
C GLN A 24 16.69 -8.19 -12.71
N THR A 25 15.38 -8.02 -12.91
CA THR A 25 14.65 -6.78 -12.62
C THR A 25 13.93 -6.76 -11.27
N ASN A 26 14.01 -7.85 -10.49
CA ASN A 26 13.26 -8.05 -9.25
C ASN A 26 11.74 -7.87 -9.39
N GLU A 27 11.14 -8.15 -10.55
CA GLU A 27 9.71 -7.92 -10.84
C GLU A 27 8.80 -9.05 -10.35
N TYR A 28 8.80 -9.28 -9.03
CA TYR A 28 8.10 -10.41 -8.43
C TYR A 28 6.74 -10.07 -7.83
N GLY A 29 6.39 -8.79 -7.71
CA GLY A 29 5.16 -8.33 -7.06
C GLY A 29 3.89 -8.48 -7.92
N TRP A 30 2.83 -7.79 -7.50
CA TRP A 30 1.51 -7.85 -8.14
C TRP A 30 1.52 -7.22 -9.53
N LYS A 31 0.64 -7.69 -10.43
CA LYS A 31 0.45 -7.09 -11.75
C LYS A 31 -0.45 -5.87 -11.64
N SER A 32 0.01 -4.73 -12.12
CA SER A 32 -0.73 -3.47 -12.12
C SER A 32 -0.78 -2.88 -13.52
N PHE A 33 -1.89 -2.24 -13.86
CA PHE A 33 -2.02 -1.51 -15.10
C PHE A 33 -1.44 -0.11 -14.93
N ASP A 34 -0.41 0.22 -15.71
CA ASP A 34 0.15 1.56 -15.75
C ASP A 34 -0.64 2.43 -16.75
N ARG A 35 -1.34 3.43 -16.21
CA ARG A 35 -2.18 4.36 -16.99
C ARG A 35 -1.39 5.21 -17.98
N LYS A 36 -0.11 5.51 -17.71
CA LYS A 36 0.71 6.35 -18.59
C LYS A 36 1.24 5.58 -19.79
N THR A 37 1.66 4.34 -19.57
CA THR A 37 2.25 3.50 -20.61
C THR A 37 1.24 2.58 -21.30
N GLY A 38 0.06 2.38 -20.70
CA GLY A 38 -0.96 1.46 -21.18
C GLY A 38 -0.59 -0.02 -21.04
N ARG A 39 0.46 -0.33 -20.27
CA ARG A 39 1.01 -1.69 -20.14
C ARG A 39 0.73 -2.27 -18.75
N ILE A 40 0.61 -3.59 -18.71
CA ILE A 40 0.58 -4.32 -17.43
C ILE A 40 2.03 -4.51 -16.98
N VAL A 41 2.39 -3.88 -15.87
CA VAL A 41 3.71 -3.96 -15.24
C VAL A 41 3.63 -4.77 -13.95
N ARG A 42 4.72 -5.44 -13.58
CA ARG A 42 4.85 -6.06 -12.26
C ARG A 42 5.62 -5.15 -11.33
N GLU A 43 5.20 -5.13 -10.07
CA GLU A 43 5.91 -4.39 -9.05
C GLU A 43 7.29 -5.00 -8.78
N GLN A 44 8.29 -4.12 -8.65
CA GLN A 44 9.61 -4.49 -8.18
C GLN A 44 9.57 -4.84 -6.69
N GLN A 45 9.91 -6.08 -6.38
CA GLN A 45 9.93 -6.62 -5.04
C GLN A 45 11.06 -7.65 -4.92
N PRO A 46 11.90 -7.58 -3.87
CA PRO A 46 12.93 -8.59 -3.65
C PRO A 46 12.34 -10.01 -3.57
N LEU A 47 12.95 -10.95 -4.27
CA LEU A 47 12.50 -12.35 -4.30
C LEU A 47 12.40 -12.96 -2.89
N THR A 48 13.34 -12.61 -2.01
CA THR A 48 13.36 -13.04 -0.60
C THR A 48 12.11 -12.60 0.15
N LYS A 49 11.61 -11.38 -0.10
CA LYS A 49 10.36 -10.88 0.49
C LYS A 49 9.17 -11.70 0.01
N LYS A 50 9.10 -12.02 -1.29
CA LYS A 50 8.04 -12.86 -1.84
C LYS A 50 8.06 -14.28 -1.30
N LEU A 51 9.23 -14.92 -1.23
CA LEU A 51 9.36 -16.27 -0.66
C LEU A 51 8.96 -16.31 0.81
N ARG A 52 9.37 -15.29 1.59
CA ARG A 52 8.98 -15.17 3.00
C ARG A 52 7.47 -14.98 3.16
N LEU A 53 6.85 -14.15 2.33
CA LEU A 53 5.39 -13.97 2.31
C LEU A 53 4.67 -15.28 1.99
N LEU A 54 5.12 -15.99 0.95
CA LEU A 54 4.54 -17.29 0.60
C LEU A 54 4.70 -18.31 1.72
N LEU A 55 5.80 -18.28 2.47
CA LEU A 55 6.01 -19.17 3.61
C LEU A 55 5.14 -18.80 4.82
N LEU A 56 4.92 -17.51 5.07
CA LEU A 56 4.12 -17.03 6.20
C LEU A 56 2.61 -17.22 5.96
N PHE A 57 2.14 -16.99 4.74
CA PHE A 57 0.72 -17.05 4.38
C PHE A 57 0.34 -18.33 3.61
N ASN A 58 1.14 -19.40 3.71
CA ASN A 58 0.77 -20.71 3.17
C ASN A 58 -0.35 -21.31 4.05
N PRO A 59 -1.44 -21.88 3.47
CA PRO A 59 -2.50 -22.54 4.22
C PRO A 59 -2.03 -23.54 5.29
N LEU A 60 -0.87 -24.18 5.11
CA LEU A 60 -0.29 -25.12 6.08
C LEU A 60 0.44 -24.47 7.27
N THR A 61 0.83 -23.20 7.14
CA THR A 61 1.58 -22.44 8.16
C THR A 61 0.80 -21.23 8.70
N GLU A 62 -0.36 -20.92 8.12
CA GLU A 62 -1.24 -19.81 8.54
C GLU A 62 -1.57 -19.87 10.05
N TRP A 63 -1.72 -21.08 10.61
CA TRP A 63 -1.92 -21.30 12.05
C TRP A 63 -0.79 -20.75 12.93
N ILE A 64 0.46 -20.74 12.46
CA ILE A 64 1.62 -20.22 13.20
C ILE A 64 1.55 -18.69 13.29
N ASP A 65 1.11 -18.04 12.21
CA ASP A 65 0.93 -16.57 12.15
C ASP A 65 -0.24 -16.10 13.04
N THR A 66 -1.22 -16.98 13.30
CA THR A 66 -2.30 -16.69 14.25
C THR A 66 -1.90 -16.78 15.73
N THR A 67 -0.67 -17.14 16.07
CA THR A 67 -0.23 -17.17 17.47
C THR A 67 0.02 -15.76 18.02
N HIS A 68 -0.50 -15.46 19.21
CA HIS A 68 -0.30 -14.17 19.88
C HIS A 68 1.19 -13.81 20.05
N ALA A 69 2.05 -14.83 20.23
CA ALA A 69 3.49 -14.65 20.36
C ALA A 69 4.16 -14.14 19.06
N MET A 70 3.81 -14.70 17.90
CA MET A 70 4.34 -14.24 16.61
C MET A 70 3.92 -12.80 16.34
N ARG A 71 2.65 -12.45 16.63
CA ARG A 71 2.14 -11.08 16.52
C ARG A 71 2.93 -10.09 17.35
N LEU A 72 3.13 -10.41 18.63
CA LEU A 72 3.90 -9.58 19.54
C LEU A 72 5.35 -9.44 19.08
N TYR A 73 5.94 -10.51 18.52
CA TYR A 73 7.27 -10.47 17.92
C TYR A 73 7.34 -9.53 16.72
N ILE A 74 6.40 -9.63 15.76
CA ILE A 74 6.35 -8.76 14.57
C ILE A 74 6.15 -7.30 14.97
N HIS A 75 5.25 -7.04 15.92
CA HIS A 75 4.99 -5.71 16.47
C HIS A 75 6.26 -5.12 17.10
N ASN A 76 6.88 -5.83 18.04
CA ASN A 76 8.11 -5.38 18.72
C ASN A 76 9.28 -5.20 17.75
N LYS A 77 9.38 -6.06 16.73
CA LYS A 77 10.39 -5.93 15.68
C LYS A 77 10.19 -4.67 14.84
N SER A 78 8.94 -4.37 14.48
CA SER A 78 8.58 -3.15 13.72
C SER A 78 8.93 -1.89 14.52
N LEU A 79 8.58 -1.85 15.81
CA LEU A 79 8.93 -0.73 16.70
C LEU A 79 10.45 -0.53 16.83
N LYS A 80 11.21 -1.62 17.00
CA LYS A 80 12.68 -1.57 17.06
C LYS A 80 13.30 -1.08 15.75
N LYS A 81 12.74 -1.52 14.61
CA LYS A 81 13.20 -1.10 13.27
C LYS A 81 12.94 0.39 13.06
N GLY A 82 11.74 0.88 13.34
CA GLY A 82 11.42 2.32 13.22
C GLY A 82 12.34 3.20 14.09
N LYS A 83 12.60 2.80 15.35
CA LYS A 83 13.57 3.49 16.22
C LYS A 83 14.98 3.54 15.60
N LYS A 84 15.42 2.47 14.95
CA LYS A 84 16.73 2.42 14.27
C LYS A 84 16.75 3.30 13.02
N GLU A 85 15.66 3.31 12.25
CA GLU A 85 15.52 4.11 11.03
C GLU A 85 15.48 5.61 11.32
N GLY A 86 14.99 6.01 12.49
CA GLY A 86 15.09 7.38 13.00
C GLY A 86 16.48 7.81 13.50
N THR A 87 17.51 6.96 13.42
CA THR A 87 18.89 7.34 13.83
C THR A 87 19.73 7.80 12.62
N PRO A 88 20.71 8.72 12.77
CA PRO A 88 21.55 9.16 11.66
C PRO A 88 22.32 8.02 10.97
N ALA A 89 22.67 6.96 11.71
CA ALA A 89 23.34 5.79 11.16
C ALA A 89 22.50 5.04 10.10
N SER A 90 21.20 5.28 10.03
CA SER A 90 20.29 4.68 9.04
C SER A 90 20.43 5.31 7.65
N GLN A 91 20.97 6.53 7.54
CA GLN A 91 21.16 7.26 6.29
C GLN A 91 21.90 6.44 5.22
N LYS A 92 22.86 5.62 5.64
CA LYS A 92 23.62 4.72 4.74
C LYS A 92 22.75 3.74 3.94
N GLN A 93 21.52 3.48 4.38
CA GLN A 93 20.58 2.59 3.69
C GLN A 93 19.92 3.27 2.47
N ILE A 94 19.86 4.61 2.46
CA ILE A 94 19.11 5.38 1.44
C ILE A 94 19.65 5.09 0.04
N LYS A 95 20.97 5.12 -0.15
CA LYS A 95 21.60 4.90 -1.47
C LYS A 95 21.20 3.53 -2.05
N SER A 96 21.40 2.46 -1.29
CA SER A 96 21.04 1.10 -1.71
C SER A 96 19.55 0.98 -1.98
N PHE A 97 18.70 1.65 -1.21
CA PHE A 97 17.26 1.65 -1.39
C PHE A 97 16.85 2.34 -2.71
N VAL A 98 17.39 3.53 -2.98
CA VAL A 98 17.14 4.27 -4.24
C VAL A 98 17.58 3.45 -5.45
N GLU A 99 18.75 2.81 -5.39
CA GLU A 99 19.26 1.95 -6.47
C GLU A 99 18.41 0.69 -6.67
N THR A 100 18.01 0.03 -5.58
CA THR A 100 17.20 -1.21 -5.63
C THR A 100 15.83 -0.99 -6.26
N TYR A 101 15.22 0.15 -5.99
CA TYR A 101 13.86 0.48 -6.45
C TYR A 101 13.83 1.46 -7.63
N GLY A 102 14.99 1.88 -8.15
CA GLY A 102 15.10 2.81 -9.26
C GLY A 102 14.39 4.15 -9.03
N ILE A 103 14.46 4.71 -7.82
CA ILE A 103 13.70 5.92 -7.45
C ILE A 103 14.27 7.14 -8.18
N ASN A 104 13.43 7.82 -8.96
CA ASN A 104 13.82 9.08 -9.59
C ASN A 104 13.83 10.22 -8.57
N MET A 105 15.02 10.51 -8.01
CA MET A 105 15.18 11.54 -6.98
C MET A 105 14.91 12.97 -7.46
N LYS A 106 14.83 13.21 -8.78
CA LYS A 106 14.47 14.54 -9.32
C LYS A 106 13.02 14.95 -9.00
N ASP A 107 12.16 13.98 -8.69
CA ASP A 107 10.75 14.22 -8.35
C ASP A 107 10.54 14.70 -6.89
N PHE A 108 11.61 14.71 -6.08
CA PHE A 108 11.58 14.94 -4.65
C PHE A 108 12.47 16.11 -4.22
N ASP A 109 12.14 16.70 -3.07
CA ASP A 109 12.92 17.77 -2.44
C ASP A 109 13.27 17.35 -0.99
N PRO A 110 14.57 17.27 -0.64
CA PRO A 110 15.75 17.48 -1.49
C PRO A 110 15.95 16.37 -2.52
N SER A 111 16.44 16.72 -3.72
CA SER A 111 16.80 15.73 -4.74
C SER A 111 18.12 14.98 -4.45
N ASP A 112 18.99 15.57 -3.61
CA ASP A 112 20.23 14.93 -3.16
C ASP A 112 19.96 14.09 -1.92
N ILE A 113 20.24 12.78 -2.02
CA ILE A 113 20.02 11.80 -0.96
C ILE A 113 20.86 12.06 0.30
N SER A 114 22.00 12.76 0.18
CA SER A 114 22.88 13.05 1.31
C SER A 114 22.31 14.11 2.25
N ARG A 115 21.30 14.87 1.79
CA ARG A 115 20.63 15.91 2.56
C ARG A 115 19.60 15.36 3.55
N TYR A 116 19.18 14.10 3.41
CA TYR A 116 18.33 13.45 4.38
C TYR A 116 19.16 13.03 5.60
N GLY A 117 18.70 13.40 6.80
CA GLY A 117 19.42 13.11 8.04
C GLY A 117 19.31 11.64 8.47
N THR A 118 18.20 10.99 8.11
CA THR A 118 17.88 9.60 8.48
C THR A 118 17.12 8.91 7.35
N PHE A 119 17.03 7.59 7.41
CA PHE A 119 16.19 6.82 6.49
C PHE A 119 14.70 7.16 6.65
N ASP A 120 14.24 7.43 7.88
CA ASP A 120 12.86 7.84 8.14
C ASP A 120 12.53 9.17 7.44
N ASP A 121 13.41 10.16 7.55
CA ASP A 121 13.32 11.44 6.85
C ASP A 121 13.25 11.28 5.31
N PHE A 122 14.08 10.39 4.76
CA PHE A 122 13.99 10.01 3.34
C PHE A 122 12.68 9.28 3.00
N PHE A 123 12.18 8.41 3.87
CA PHE A 123 10.97 7.63 3.63
C PHE A 123 9.75 8.55 3.51
N VAL A 124 9.69 9.58 4.35
CA VAL A 124 8.69 10.67 4.28
C VAL A 124 9.18 11.87 3.48
N ARG A 125 10.05 11.71 2.48
CA ARG A 125 10.51 12.82 1.60
C ARG A 125 9.37 13.65 1.00
N CYS A 126 9.60 14.95 0.76
CA CYS A 126 8.66 15.84 0.07
C CYS A 126 8.72 15.64 -1.46
N HIS A 127 7.60 15.88 -2.15
CA HIS A 127 7.65 16.11 -3.60
C HIS A 127 8.32 17.44 -3.92
N ALA A 128 9.11 17.48 -4.99
CA ALA A 128 9.58 18.71 -5.59
C ALA A 128 8.39 19.54 -6.11
N LYS A 129 8.51 20.87 -6.04
CA LYS A 129 7.46 21.77 -6.53
C LYS A 129 7.14 21.47 -7.99
N GLY A 130 5.87 21.23 -8.29
CA GLY A 130 5.39 20.95 -9.65
C GLY A 130 5.62 19.52 -10.15
N SER A 131 6.23 18.62 -9.36
CA SER A 131 6.44 17.22 -9.80
C SER A 131 5.15 16.40 -9.86
N ARG A 132 4.10 16.87 -9.17
CA ARG A 132 2.74 16.30 -9.15
C ARG A 132 1.70 17.42 -9.31
N PRO A 133 1.38 17.86 -10.54
CA PRO A 133 0.31 18.83 -10.75
C PRO A 133 -1.05 18.23 -10.38
N ILE A 134 -1.86 19.01 -9.67
CA ILE A 134 -3.23 18.63 -9.30
C ILE A 134 -4.12 18.73 -10.55
N HIS A 135 -4.95 17.71 -10.78
CA HIS A 135 -5.93 17.73 -11.86
C HIS A 135 -7.04 18.72 -11.53
N GLU A 136 -7.31 19.66 -12.44
CA GLU A 136 -8.36 20.68 -12.30
C GLU A 136 -8.42 21.33 -10.90
N PRO A 137 -7.36 22.07 -10.49
CA PRO A 137 -7.21 22.53 -9.11
C PRO A 137 -8.35 23.43 -8.62
N ASP A 138 -9.08 24.07 -9.54
CA ASP A 138 -10.21 24.96 -9.24
C ASP A 138 -11.57 24.26 -9.33
N ASN A 139 -11.62 22.98 -9.74
CA ASN A 139 -12.84 22.19 -9.83
C ASN A 139 -13.06 21.36 -8.57
N ALA A 140 -13.95 21.81 -7.69
CA ALA A 140 -14.31 21.08 -6.48
C ALA A 140 -15.10 19.79 -6.74
N GLY A 141 -15.66 19.59 -7.94
CA GLY A 141 -16.40 18.39 -8.34
C GLY A 141 -15.52 17.20 -8.73
N SER A 142 -14.19 17.34 -8.67
CA SER A 142 -13.22 16.31 -9.01
C SER A 142 -12.42 15.87 -7.77
N ALA A 143 -12.45 14.57 -7.45
CA ALA A 143 -11.60 13.99 -6.42
C ALA A 143 -10.25 13.56 -7.01
N VAL A 144 -9.17 13.78 -6.26
CA VAL A 144 -7.80 13.44 -6.68
C VAL A 144 -7.21 12.28 -5.89
N VAL A 145 -6.20 11.64 -6.47
CA VAL A 145 -5.47 10.54 -5.83
C VAL A 145 -4.63 11.08 -4.67
N VAL A 146 -4.78 10.47 -3.50
CA VAL A 146 -4.19 10.94 -2.22
C VAL A 146 -2.68 10.78 -2.12
N ALA A 147 -2.09 9.83 -2.83
CA ALA A 147 -0.66 9.52 -2.79
C ALA A 147 -0.23 8.73 -4.04
N ASP A 148 1.06 8.78 -4.37
CA ASP A 148 1.65 7.88 -5.38
C ASP A 148 1.41 6.44 -4.94
N SER A 149 0.59 5.70 -5.68
CA SER A 149 0.08 4.41 -5.23
C SER A 149 -0.52 3.60 -6.37
N ARG A 150 -0.84 2.34 -6.07
CA ARG A 150 -1.67 1.50 -6.92
C ARG A 150 -3.10 1.64 -6.42
N VAL A 151 -4.00 2.05 -7.31
CA VAL A 151 -5.37 2.42 -6.97
C VAL A 151 -6.34 1.40 -7.52
N VAL A 152 -7.32 1.01 -6.71
CA VAL A 152 -8.52 0.31 -7.15
C VAL A 152 -9.72 1.06 -6.60
N ALA A 153 -10.72 1.29 -7.45
CA ALA A 153 -11.96 1.96 -7.07
C ALA A 153 -13.15 1.00 -7.24
N TYR A 154 -14.13 1.12 -6.36
CA TYR A 154 -15.35 0.34 -6.30
C TYR A 154 -16.52 1.29 -6.16
N GLU A 155 -17.66 0.97 -6.78
CA GLU A 155 -18.84 1.82 -6.71
C GLU A 155 -19.52 1.70 -5.35
N THR A 156 -19.36 0.55 -4.68
CA THR A 156 -19.94 0.32 -3.35
C THR A 156 -19.01 -0.44 -2.41
N VAL A 157 -19.20 -0.27 -1.10
CA VAL A 157 -18.55 -1.08 -0.05
C VAL A 157 -18.80 -2.58 -0.27
N ALA A 158 -19.99 -2.97 -0.74
CA ALA A 158 -20.33 -4.37 -0.98
C ALA A 158 -19.46 -5.03 -2.07
N GLU A 159 -19.03 -4.27 -3.08
CA GLU A 159 -18.15 -4.76 -4.15
C GLU A 159 -16.70 -4.98 -3.68
N THR A 160 -16.24 -4.19 -2.71
CA THR A 160 -14.88 -4.31 -2.15
C THR A 160 -14.60 -5.72 -1.59
N LYS A 161 -15.61 -6.31 -0.94
CA LYS A 161 -15.56 -7.65 -0.34
C LYS A 161 -15.50 -8.77 -1.37
N ARG A 162 -16.10 -8.55 -2.55
CA ARG A 162 -16.18 -9.57 -3.61
C ARG A 162 -14.85 -9.76 -4.32
N LEU A 163 -14.05 -8.70 -4.42
CA LEU A 163 -12.92 -8.66 -5.34
C LEU A 163 -11.55 -8.63 -4.66
N TRP A 164 -11.42 -8.09 -3.44
CA TRP A 164 -10.08 -7.76 -2.92
C TRP A 164 -9.87 -7.98 -1.42
N ILE A 165 -10.87 -7.72 -0.57
CA ILE A 165 -10.70 -7.81 0.88
C ILE A 165 -11.45 -9.05 1.37
N LYS A 166 -10.72 -10.16 1.57
CA LYS A 166 -11.30 -11.45 1.99
C LYS A 166 -11.54 -11.58 3.50
N GLY A 167 -11.21 -10.56 4.29
CA GLY A 167 -11.51 -10.51 5.72
C GLY A 167 -13.02 -10.60 5.96
N ALA A 168 -13.44 -11.49 6.86
CA ALA A 168 -14.84 -11.73 7.16
C ALA A 168 -15.52 -10.48 7.74
N ASP A 169 -14.76 -9.64 8.44
CA ASP A 169 -15.27 -8.50 9.20
C ASP A 169 -14.98 -7.14 8.54
N PHE A 170 -14.59 -7.09 7.26
CA PHE A 170 -14.40 -5.80 6.61
C PHE A 170 -15.74 -5.06 6.50
N SER A 171 -15.85 -3.88 7.10
CA SER A 171 -16.97 -2.95 6.94
C SER A 171 -16.46 -1.56 7.29
N ILE A 172 -17.08 -0.50 6.79
CA ILE A 172 -16.67 0.86 7.19
C ILE A 172 -16.84 1.04 8.70
N THR A 173 -17.93 0.54 9.28
CA THR A 173 -18.17 0.47 10.72
C THR A 173 -17.01 -0.14 11.50
N ASN A 174 -16.46 -1.28 11.07
CA ASN A 174 -15.32 -1.91 11.74
C ASN A 174 -14.00 -1.18 11.45
N VAL A 175 -13.88 -0.53 10.29
CA VAL A 175 -12.74 0.33 9.98
C VAL A 175 -12.74 1.58 10.87
N VAL A 176 -13.88 2.20 11.20
CA VAL A 176 -13.91 3.41 12.06
C VAL A 176 -14.18 3.11 13.53
N MET A 177 -14.52 1.87 13.87
CA MET A 177 -14.93 1.40 15.21
C MET A 177 -16.05 2.26 15.82
N ASP A 178 -17.00 2.67 14.98
CA ASP A 178 -18.06 3.60 15.34
C ASP A 178 -19.30 3.26 14.50
N THR A 179 -20.35 2.77 15.16
CA THR A 179 -21.57 2.28 14.49
C THR A 179 -22.39 3.40 13.87
N LEU A 180 -22.43 4.57 14.51
CA LEU A 180 -23.20 5.72 14.02
C LEU A 180 -22.50 6.39 12.85
N LEU A 181 -21.17 6.51 12.91
CA LEU A 181 -20.39 7.04 11.80
C LEU A 181 -20.34 6.04 10.64
N GLY A 182 -20.06 4.77 10.92
CA GLY A 182 -19.92 3.73 9.89
C GLY A 182 -21.16 3.55 9.03
N ALA A 183 -22.34 3.57 9.66
CA ALA A 183 -23.62 3.44 8.95
C ALA A 183 -23.87 4.55 7.91
N GLN A 184 -23.24 5.72 8.06
CA GLN A 184 -23.35 6.81 7.08
C GLN A 184 -22.66 6.47 5.75
N PHE A 185 -21.75 5.48 5.74
CA PHE A 185 -20.93 5.11 4.60
C PHE A 185 -21.25 3.72 4.03
N ASP A 186 -22.32 3.05 4.47
CA ASP A 186 -22.63 1.68 4.03
C ASP A 186 -22.84 1.55 2.51
N GLY A 187 -23.34 2.61 1.86
CA GLY A 187 -23.52 2.71 0.41
C GLY A 187 -22.43 3.50 -0.33
N ALA A 188 -21.34 3.87 0.34
CA ALA A 188 -20.33 4.75 -0.25
C ALA A 188 -19.47 4.03 -1.30
N ALA A 189 -19.01 4.81 -2.29
CA ALA A 189 -17.93 4.40 -3.17
C ALA A 189 -16.60 4.31 -2.40
N VAL A 190 -15.75 3.37 -2.79
CA VAL A 190 -14.48 3.12 -2.09
C VAL A 190 -13.32 3.18 -3.07
N ALA A 191 -12.35 4.03 -2.78
CA ALA A 191 -11.04 4.01 -3.43
C ALA A 191 -9.99 3.48 -2.45
N SER A 192 -9.30 2.41 -2.84
CA SER A 192 -8.22 1.79 -2.07
C SER A 192 -6.88 2.09 -2.72
N PHE A 193 -5.96 2.63 -1.92
CA PHE A 193 -4.64 3.09 -2.34
C PHE A 193 -3.58 2.23 -1.64
N ARG A 194 -2.85 1.41 -2.38
CA ARG A 194 -1.72 0.65 -1.84
C ARG A 194 -0.40 1.32 -2.21
N LEU A 195 0.33 1.75 -1.19
CA LEU A 195 1.67 2.30 -1.30
C LEU A 195 2.69 1.18 -1.14
N SER A 196 3.60 1.09 -2.10
CA SER A 196 4.77 0.22 -2.06
C SER A 196 5.94 0.94 -1.40
N PRO A 197 6.94 0.25 -0.83
CA PRO A 197 8.06 0.90 -0.12
C PRO A 197 8.79 1.99 -0.92
N GLN A 198 8.85 1.87 -2.24
CA GLN A 198 9.46 2.86 -3.12
C GLN A 198 8.63 4.12 -3.36
N ASP A 199 7.33 4.07 -3.06
CA ASP A 199 6.41 5.16 -3.34
C ASP A 199 6.64 6.34 -2.38
N TYR A 200 5.90 7.43 -2.61
CA TYR A 200 5.88 8.60 -1.74
C TYR A 200 4.94 8.32 -0.55
N HIS A 201 5.46 8.41 0.68
CA HIS A 201 4.73 8.05 1.90
C HIS A 201 4.25 9.27 2.68
N ARG A 202 3.64 10.24 1.98
CA ARG A 202 2.74 11.21 2.62
C ARG A 202 1.40 11.20 1.91
N TYR A 203 0.37 11.59 2.64
CA TYR A 203 -0.99 11.70 2.12
C TYR A 203 -1.34 13.15 1.86
N HIS A 204 -2.09 13.38 0.80
CA HIS A 204 -2.72 14.66 0.48
C HIS A 204 -4.24 14.50 0.51
N SER A 205 -4.95 15.60 0.74
CA SER A 205 -6.42 15.57 0.75
C SER A 205 -6.96 15.17 -0.63
N PRO A 206 -7.88 14.20 -0.71
CA PRO A 206 -8.50 13.81 -1.98
C PRO A 206 -9.47 14.85 -2.52
N VAL A 207 -10.00 15.71 -1.65
CA VAL A 207 -11.07 16.67 -1.94
C VAL A 207 -10.83 17.98 -1.19
N LYS A 208 -11.41 19.07 -1.70
CA LYS A 208 -11.51 20.32 -0.96
C LYS A 208 -12.66 20.24 0.04
N GLY A 209 -12.42 20.65 1.28
CA GLY A 209 -13.45 20.59 2.30
C GLY A 209 -12.95 20.99 3.69
N ARG A 210 -13.84 20.88 4.67
CA ARG A 210 -13.58 21.19 6.08
C ARG A 210 -13.43 19.90 6.87
N VAL A 211 -12.36 19.77 7.65
CA VAL A 211 -12.22 18.65 8.58
C VAL A 211 -13.29 18.74 9.67
N LYS A 212 -14.20 17.76 9.71
CA LYS A 212 -15.23 17.61 10.75
C LYS A 212 -14.72 16.83 11.95
N LEU A 213 -13.97 15.77 11.68
CA LEU A 213 -13.51 14.83 12.68
C LEU A 213 -12.15 14.29 12.29
N PHE A 214 -11.27 14.15 13.27
CA PHE A 214 -10.06 13.33 13.18
C PHE A 214 -10.06 12.38 14.37
N ARG A 215 -9.76 11.11 14.13
CA ARG A 215 -9.56 10.11 15.19
C ARG A 215 -8.35 9.26 14.85
N SER A 216 -7.46 9.13 15.83
CA SER A 216 -6.37 8.16 15.78
C SER A 216 -6.76 6.89 16.52
N MET A 217 -6.49 5.73 15.91
CA MET A 217 -6.83 4.43 16.49
C MET A 217 -5.58 3.56 16.61
N PRO A 218 -5.19 3.17 17.84
CA PRO A 218 -4.10 2.24 18.03
C PRO A 218 -4.48 0.86 17.48
N GLY A 219 -3.47 0.10 17.09
CA GLY A 219 -3.67 -1.25 16.57
C GLY A 219 -2.37 -1.97 16.29
N ASP A 220 -2.50 -3.09 15.59
CA ASP A 220 -1.38 -3.90 15.15
C ASP A 220 -0.68 -3.28 13.91
N TYR A 221 0.39 -3.92 13.45
CA TYR A 221 1.09 -3.54 12.22
C TYR A 221 1.32 -4.78 11.36
N TYR A 222 0.24 -5.42 10.91
CA TYR A 222 0.31 -6.51 9.94
C TYR A 222 0.71 -6.00 8.56
N GLN A 223 1.20 -6.92 7.72
CA GLN A 223 1.65 -6.59 6.39
C GLN A 223 0.45 -6.41 5.45
N VAL A 224 0.42 -5.32 4.68
CA VAL A 224 -0.67 -5.00 3.74
C VAL A 224 -0.37 -5.43 2.30
N ASP A 225 0.50 -6.44 2.15
CA ASP A 225 0.80 -7.03 0.85
C ASP A 225 -0.43 -7.73 0.27
N ALA A 226 -0.56 -7.79 -1.05
CA ALA A 226 -1.71 -8.42 -1.71
C ALA A 226 -1.90 -9.89 -1.27
N ILE A 227 -0.80 -10.61 -0.99
CA ILE A 227 -0.87 -11.98 -0.46
C ILE A 227 -1.53 -11.99 0.94
N ALA A 228 -1.16 -11.03 1.79
CA ALA A 228 -1.66 -10.92 3.15
C ALA A 228 -3.13 -10.47 3.17
N LEU A 229 -3.52 -9.50 2.33
CA LEU A 229 -4.90 -9.02 2.21
C LEU A 229 -5.89 -10.09 1.73
N HIS A 230 -5.39 -11.16 1.08
CA HIS A 230 -6.18 -12.31 0.67
C HIS A 230 -6.23 -13.44 1.72
N SER A 231 -5.59 -13.26 2.87
CA SER A 231 -5.67 -14.19 4.01
C SER A 231 -6.98 -14.01 4.79
N LYS A 232 -7.23 -14.87 5.79
CA LYS A 232 -8.40 -14.77 6.68
C LYS A 232 -8.26 -13.69 7.77
N VAL A 233 -7.11 -13.01 7.84
CA VAL A 233 -6.84 -12.01 8.88
C VAL A 233 -7.43 -10.66 8.47
N ASP A 234 -8.23 -10.04 9.34
CA ASP A 234 -8.81 -8.70 9.11
C ASP A 234 -7.75 -7.58 9.31
N ILE A 235 -6.74 -7.55 8.44
CA ILE A 235 -5.58 -6.66 8.53
C ILE A 235 -6.00 -5.19 8.57
N LEU A 236 -6.97 -4.79 7.75
CA LEU A 236 -7.37 -3.39 7.59
C LEU A 236 -8.12 -2.83 8.82
N THR A 237 -8.80 -3.69 9.59
CA THR A 237 -9.56 -3.29 10.79
C THR A 237 -8.77 -3.51 12.08
N ARG A 238 -7.69 -4.29 12.05
CA ARG A 238 -6.80 -4.50 13.21
C ARG A 238 -5.59 -3.58 13.23
N ASN A 239 -5.11 -3.17 12.06
CA ASN A 239 -3.95 -2.30 12.02
C ASN A 239 -4.24 -0.94 12.67
N ALA A 240 -3.19 -0.36 13.26
CA ALA A 240 -3.21 1.03 13.69
C ALA A 240 -3.58 1.90 12.49
N ARG A 241 -4.49 2.83 12.70
CA ARG A 241 -5.05 3.63 11.62
C ARG A 241 -5.61 4.93 12.15
N ASP A 242 -5.52 5.95 11.32
CA ASP A 242 -6.10 7.25 11.59
C ASP A 242 -7.12 7.54 10.52
N TYR A 243 -8.20 8.23 10.87
CA TYR A 243 -9.18 8.66 9.89
C TYR A 243 -9.61 10.10 10.10
N VAL A 244 -9.98 10.71 8.98
CA VAL A 244 -10.48 12.07 8.87
C VAL A 244 -11.83 12.02 8.16
N VAL A 245 -12.83 12.71 8.71
CA VAL A 245 -14.07 13.01 8.01
C VAL A 245 -13.97 14.43 7.49
N ILE A 246 -14.08 14.58 6.18
CA ILE A 246 -14.01 15.85 5.46
C ILE A 246 -15.41 16.19 4.97
N GLU A 247 -15.97 17.30 5.46
CA GLU A 247 -17.19 17.89 4.93
C GLU A 247 -16.89 18.54 3.59
N THR A 248 -17.65 18.19 2.57
CA THR A 248 -17.55 18.81 1.25
C THR A 248 -18.95 19.20 0.76
N ASP A 249 -19.01 20.27 -0.02
CA ASP A 249 -20.26 20.68 -0.68
C ASP A 249 -20.63 19.69 -1.80
N GLU A 250 -19.62 19.12 -2.48
CA GLU A 250 -19.79 18.39 -3.73
C GLU A 250 -19.96 16.87 -3.56
N PHE A 251 -19.35 16.28 -2.53
CA PHE A 251 -19.38 14.84 -2.27
C PHE A 251 -20.10 14.47 -0.96
N GLY A 252 -20.60 15.46 -0.22
CA GLY A 252 -21.04 15.27 1.16
C GLY A 252 -19.86 14.97 2.09
N ASP A 253 -20.05 14.09 3.06
CA ASP A 253 -18.96 13.66 3.95
C ASP A 253 -18.05 12.65 3.22
N VAL A 254 -16.74 12.93 3.19
CA VAL A 254 -15.71 12.05 2.67
C VAL A 254 -14.89 11.49 3.82
N LEU A 255 -14.86 10.16 3.96
CA LEU A 255 -14.04 9.46 4.93
C LEU A 255 -12.69 9.08 4.32
N PHE A 256 -11.61 9.69 4.81
CA PHE A 256 -10.25 9.30 4.49
C PHE A 256 -9.67 8.46 5.64
N VAL A 257 -9.12 7.28 5.33
CA VAL A 257 -8.51 6.39 6.33
C VAL A 257 -7.08 6.05 5.92
N ALA A 258 -6.12 6.40 6.77
CA ALA A 258 -4.73 6.02 6.64
C ALA A 258 -4.44 4.81 7.53
N ILE A 259 -4.09 3.67 6.92
CA ILE A 259 -3.86 2.40 7.63
C ILE A 259 -2.35 2.13 7.67
N GLY A 260 -1.80 1.99 8.87
CA GLY A 260 -0.40 1.63 9.09
C GLY A 260 -0.11 0.18 8.66
N ALA A 261 1.17 -0.15 8.49
CA ALA A 261 1.60 -1.49 8.11
C ALA A 261 2.92 -1.88 8.79
N THR A 262 3.30 -3.16 8.72
CA THR A 262 4.62 -3.61 9.18
C THR A 262 5.72 -2.75 8.56
N GLU A 263 6.68 -2.30 9.39
CA GLU A 263 7.79 -1.41 9.02
C GLU A 263 7.42 0.05 8.73
N VAL A 264 6.13 0.39 8.62
CA VAL A 264 5.62 1.77 8.55
C VAL A 264 4.76 2.01 9.79
N GLY A 265 5.45 2.11 10.93
CA GLY A 265 4.85 2.00 12.27
C GLY A 265 4.30 3.30 12.85
N THR A 266 4.15 4.34 12.04
CA THR A 266 3.69 5.65 12.52
C THR A 266 2.83 6.30 11.45
N VAL A 267 1.55 6.46 11.77
CA VAL A 267 0.61 7.32 11.04
C VAL A 267 0.52 8.62 11.86
N LYS A 268 0.62 9.77 11.20
CA LYS A 268 0.63 11.11 11.78
C LYS A 268 -0.15 12.05 10.88
#